data_AF-A0A5P2DXM8-F1
#
_entry.id   AF-A0A5P2DXM8-F1
#
_cell.length_a   1.000
_cell.length_b   1.000
_cell.length_c   1.000
_cell.angle_alpha   90.00
_cell.angle_beta   90.00
_cell.angle_gamma   90.00
#
_symmetry.space_group_name_H-M   'P 1'
#
loop_
_entity.id
_entity.type
_entity.pdbx_description
1 polymer ?
#
loop_
_entity_poly.entity_id
_entity_poly.type
_entity_poly.pdbx_seq_one_letter_code
_entity_poly.pdbx_strand_id
1 'polypeptide(L)'
;MKLTFDGGWTTTVTDEPLRITPRFEGNSVGLVYYTDVVEGERFVEGTFGSQHWLWDTPDIFRFDKDTRELVGAEFQMPYVTAYHESSGRVPATPAIRPGGLRADEVRDFRHEMCTVLCRVPGDTVLTCVRDLDVLDEPLDACVGIAPDTALLVQHGVVVGWRLTDPARYLTTGYIDPDPAPPSPATRRLLTECLDLVTDPLVDDLVDGVPAALARLRAADEALRTQVEDRRRADALLQLISTYVEDYGDGKRRP
;
A
#
# COMPACT_ATOMS: atom_id res chain seq x y z
N MET A 1 -21.43 -9.38 -7.45
CA MET A 1 -20.41 -9.63 -8.51
C MET A 1 -19.47 -10.71 -8.01
N LYS A 2 -18.97 -11.62 -8.85
CA LYS A 2 -17.98 -12.62 -8.45
C LYS A 2 -16.57 -12.12 -8.83
N LEU A 3 -15.61 -12.24 -7.92
CA LEU A 3 -14.21 -11.88 -8.14
C LEU A 3 -13.34 -13.14 -8.08
N THR A 4 -12.25 -13.12 -8.83
CA THR A 4 -11.24 -14.18 -8.86
C THR A 4 -9.90 -13.62 -8.41
N PHE A 5 -9.21 -14.37 -7.56
CA PHE A 5 -7.86 -14.15 -7.06
C PHE A 5 -6.94 -15.24 -7.64
N ASP A 6 -5.64 -15.14 -7.37
CA ASP A 6 -4.68 -16.11 -7.88
C ASP A 6 -5.00 -17.55 -7.42
N GLY A 7 -4.56 -18.51 -8.23
CA GLY A 7 -4.92 -19.92 -8.05
C GLY A 7 -6.41 -20.22 -8.28
N GLY A 8 -7.15 -19.29 -8.91
CA GLY A 8 -8.57 -19.45 -9.21
C GLY A 8 -9.47 -19.39 -7.99
N TRP A 9 -8.99 -18.82 -6.88
CA TRP A 9 -9.77 -18.65 -5.66
C TRP A 9 -10.80 -17.54 -5.85
N THR A 10 -12.00 -17.67 -5.29
CA THR A 10 -13.11 -16.76 -5.64
C THR A 10 -13.92 -16.25 -4.47
N THR A 11 -14.37 -15.00 -4.61
CA THR A 11 -15.29 -14.35 -3.67
C THR A 11 -16.52 -13.81 -4.37
N THR A 12 -17.56 -13.57 -3.58
CA THR A 12 -18.70 -12.77 -3.99
C THR A 12 -18.64 -11.41 -3.30
N VAL A 13 -18.76 -10.33 -4.06
CA VAL A 13 -18.91 -8.96 -3.55
C VAL A 13 -20.25 -8.84 -2.82
N THR A 14 -20.21 -8.36 -1.59
CA THR A 14 -21.35 -8.06 -0.71
C THR A 14 -21.53 -6.55 -0.56
N ASP A 15 -22.59 -6.11 0.14
CA ASP A 15 -22.91 -4.69 0.30
C ASP A 15 -22.18 -4.02 1.48
N GLU A 16 -21.42 -4.79 2.28
CA GLU A 16 -20.83 -4.32 3.55
C GLU A 16 -19.30 -4.24 3.49
N PRO A 17 -18.72 -3.08 3.12
CA PRO A 17 -17.27 -2.89 3.20
C PRO A 17 -16.77 -2.88 4.65
N LEU A 18 -15.48 -3.13 4.83
CA LEU A 18 -14.78 -3.02 6.10
C LEU A 18 -14.90 -1.59 6.64
N ARG A 19 -15.23 -1.47 7.93
CA ARG A 19 -15.24 -0.18 8.65
C ARG A 19 -13.92 0.06 9.39
N ILE A 20 -12.82 -0.30 8.74
CA ILE A 20 -11.45 -0.16 9.25
C ILE A 20 -10.82 1.08 8.63
N THR A 21 -10.21 1.94 9.43
CA THR A 21 -9.37 3.03 8.91
C THR A 21 -8.07 2.44 8.36
N PRO A 22 -7.73 2.67 7.08
CA PRO A 22 -6.45 2.23 6.53
C PRO A 22 -5.26 2.77 7.33
N ARG A 23 -4.23 1.96 7.49
CA ARG A 23 -2.93 2.34 8.03
C ARG A 23 -1.91 2.26 6.91
N PHE A 24 -1.25 3.36 6.58
CA PHE A 24 -0.24 3.42 5.54
C PHE A 24 1.14 3.67 6.18
N GLU A 25 2.04 2.69 6.04
CA GLU A 25 3.40 2.75 6.61
C GLU A 25 4.46 3.19 5.58
N GLY A 26 4.02 3.56 4.37
CA GLY A 26 4.89 4.00 3.29
C GLY A 26 5.24 2.91 2.29
N ASN A 27 5.34 1.65 2.74
CA ASN A 27 5.59 0.47 1.90
C ASN A 27 4.44 -0.56 1.92
N SER A 28 3.47 -0.42 2.83
CA SER A 28 2.29 -1.27 2.88
C SER A 28 1.06 -0.52 3.39
N VAL A 29 -0.12 -1.05 3.08
CA VAL A 29 -1.42 -0.56 3.55
C VAL A 29 -2.12 -1.66 4.33
N GLY A 30 -2.28 -1.47 5.63
CA GLY A 30 -3.02 -2.37 6.52
C GLY A 30 -4.49 -1.96 6.68
N LEU A 31 -5.40 -2.91 6.46
CA LEU A 31 -6.81 -2.86 6.83
C LEU A 31 -7.05 -3.84 7.98
N VAL A 32 -6.52 -3.51 9.16
CA VAL A 32 -6.51 -4.41 10.33
C VAL A 32 -6.97 -3.70 11.60
N TYR A 33 -7.58 -4.45 12.53
CA TYR A 33 -8.04 -3.92 13.82
C TYR A 33 -7.04 -4.13 14.98
N TYR A 34 -6.08 -5.04 14.83
CA TYR A 34 -5.15 -5.36 15.91
C TYR A 34 -4.23 -4.19 16.24
N THR A 35 -3.87 -4.08 17.51
CA THR A 35 -3.10 -2.96 18.06
C THR A 35 -1.71 -3.36 18.55
N ASP A 36 -1.38 -4.66 18.47
CA ASP A 36 -0.05 -5.18 18.73
C ASP A 36 0.18 -6.51 17.99
N VAL A 37 1.41 -7.03 18.12
CA VAL A 37 1.84 -8.30 17.51
C VAL A 37 1.01 -9.47 18.01
N VAL A 38 0.66 -9.51 19.29
CA VAL A 38 -0.04 -10.63 19.93
C VAL A 38 -1.49 -10.72 19.43
N GLU A 39 -2.15 -9.58 19.29
CA GLU A 39 -3.46 -9.47 18.66
C GLU A 39 -3.39 -9.83 17.17
N GLY A 40 -2.32 -9.44 16.47
CA GLY A 40 -2.06 -9.82 15.07
C GLY A 40 -1.91 -11.32 14.89
N GLU A 41 -1.12 -11.98 15.73
CA GLU A 41 -0.93 -13.45 15.71
C GLU A 41 -2.26 -14.17 15.94
N ARG A 42 -3.03 -13.77 16.97
CA ARG A 42 -4.36 -14.33 17.23
C ARG A 42 -5.33 -14.09 16.08
N PHE A 43 -5.27 -12.92 15.44
CA PHE A 43 -6.09 -12.60 14.29
C PHE A 43 -5.79 -13.54 13.12
N VAL A 44 -4.51 -13.79 12.83
CA VAL A 44 -4.10 -14.73 11.78
C VAL A 44 -4.56 -16.15 12.13
N GLU A 45 -4.34 -16.63 13.35
CA GLU A 45 -4.78 -17.96 13.80
C GLU A 45 -6.32 -18.15 13.73
N GLY A 46 -7.07 -17.08 14.04
CA GLY A 46 -8.53 -17.07 14.06
C GLY A 46 -9.18 -17.01 12.67
N THR A 47 -8.44 -16.61 11.64
CA THR A 47 -8.95 -16.39 10.28
C THR A 47 -8.40 -17.41 9.29
N PHE A 48 -8.82 -17.34 8.03
CA PHE A 48 -8.23 -18.08 6.91
C PHE A 48 -8.03 -17.15 5.70
N GLY A 49 -7.22 -17.55 4.71
CA GLY A 49 -7.00 -16.79 3.48
C GLY A 49 -5.53 -16.76 3.06
N SER A 50 -5.07 -15.63 2.50
CA SER A 50 -3.64 -15.45 2.21
C SER A 50 -2.87 -15.00 3.45
N GLN A 51 -1.56 -15.21 3.43
CA GLN A 51 -0.65 -14.88 4.54
C GLN A 51 0.79 -14.83 4.03
N HIS A 52 1.69 -14.23 4.82
CA HIS A 52 3.13 -14.30 4.57
C HIS A 52 3.66 -15.74 4.62
N TRP A 53 4.70 -15.98 3.82
CA TRP A 53 5.50 -17.20 3.86
C TRP A 53 6.97 -16.82 4.05
N LEU A 54 7.79 -17.78 4.47
CA LEU A 54 9.22 -17.53 4.68
C LEU A 54 9.84 -17.03 3.36
N TRP A 55 10.42 -15.82 3.38
CA TRP A 55 11.05 -15.10 2.25
C TRP A 55 10.11 -14.46 1.23
N ASP A 56 8.83 -14.30 1.57
CA ASP A 56 7.85 -13.78 0.61
C ASP A 56 6.76 -12.91 1.25
N THR A 57 6.39 -11.85 0.54
CA THR A 57 5.48 -10.79 1.00
C THR A 57 4.32 -10.60 0.02
N PRO A 58 3.33 -11.51 0.02
CA PRO A 58 2.13 -11.40 -0.81
C PRO A 58 1.17 -10.33 -0.28
N ASP A 59 0.19 -9.96 -1.08
CA ASP A 59 -0.99 -9.25 -0.58
C ASP A 59 -1.84 -10.21 0.28
N ILE A 60 -2.27 -9.73 1.44
CA ILE A 60 -2.96 -10.50 2.47
C ILE A 60 -4.44 -10.19 2.46
N PHE A 61 -5.26 -11.23 2.47
CA PHE A 61 -6.71 -11.17 2.69
C PHE A 61 -7.07 -12.20 3.75
N ARG A 62 -7.68 -11.73 4.84
CA ARG A 62 -8.11 -12.58 5.96
C ARG A 62 -9.62 -12.57 6.06
N PHE A 63 -10.19 -13.77 6.08
CA PHE A 63 -11.62 -14.02 6.16
C PHE A 63 -11.96 -14.72 7.49
N ASP A 64 -13.10 -14.35 8.05
CA ASP A 64 -13.65 -15.02 9.23
C ASP A 64 -14.13 -16.43 8.86
N LYS A 65 -13.81 -17.43 9.69
CA LYS A 65 -14.05 -18.85 9.36
C LYS A 65 -15.53 -19.22 9.30
N ASP A 66 -16.38 -18.54 10.07
CA ASP A 66 -17.80 -18.86 10.20
C ASP A 66 -18.63 -18.14 9.14
N THR A 67 -18.44 -16.83 9.01
CA THR A 67 -19.18 -15.97 8.09
C THR A 67 -18.62 -15.99 6.68
N ARG A 68 -17.31 -16.32 6.55
CA ARG A 68 -16.51 -16.20 5.31
C ARG A 68 -16.37 -14.76 4.81
N GLU A 69 -16.70 -13.77 5.63
CA GLU A 69 -16.58 -12.38 5.27
C GLU A 69 -15.14 -11.90 5.46
N LEU A 70 -14.70 -10.99 4.59
CA LEU A 70 -13.42 -10.32 4.73
C LEU A 70 -13.43 -9.52 6.04
N VAL A 71 -12.43 -9.75 6.88
CA VAL A 71 -12.27 -9.08 8.18
C VAL A 71 -10.96 -8.32 8.30
N GLY A 72 -10.04 -8.51 7.36
CA GLY A 72 -8.86 -7.67 7.22
C GLY A 72 -8.10 -7.95 5.94
N ALA A 73 -7.24 -7.00 5.56
CA ALA A 73 -6.34 -7.14 4.43
C ALA A 73 -5.04 -6.37 4.69
N GLU A 74 -3.99 -6.73 3.97
CA GLU A 74 -2.74 -5.98 3.92
C GLU A 74 -2.24 -5.96 2.49
N PHE A 75 -1.85 -4.80 2.00
CA PHE A 75 -1.40 -4.60 0.64
C PHE A 75 0.05 -4.13 0.61
N GLN A 76 0.89 -4.81 -0.15
CA GLN A 76 2.30 -4.45 -0.32
C GLN A 76 2.45 -3.48 -1.47
N MET A 77 3.22 -2.41 -1.25
CA MET A 77 3.56 -1.45 -2.29
C MET A 77 4.81 -1.92 -3.03
N PRO A 78 4.76 -2.08 -4.37
CA PRO A 78 5.95 -2.35 -5.15
C PRO A 78 6.87 -1.13 -5.18
N TYR A 79 8.18 -1.38 -5.23
CA TYR A 79 9.18 -0.32 -5.37
C TYR A 79 9.36 0.14 -6.82
N VAL A 80 8.97 -0.70 -7.81
CA VAL A 80 9.01 -0.35 -9.23
C VAL A 80 7.84 0.57 -9.58
N THR A 81 8.14 1.76 -10.11
CA THR A 81 7.12 2.70 -10.59
C THR A 81 6.87 2.53 -12.09
N ALA A 82 5.62 2.75 -12.51
CA ALA A 82 5.32 2.96 -13.92
C ALA A 82 6.03 4.25 -14.38
N TYR A 83 7.08 4.09 -15.20
CA TYR A 83 7.86 5.19 -15.75
C TYR A 83 6.97 6.30 -16.36
N HIS A 84 7.48 7.53 -16.40
CA HIS A 84 6.74 8.69 -16.92
C HIS A 84 6.18 8.48 -18.35
N GLU A 85 6.79 7.60 -19.14
CA GLU A 85 6.33 7.24 -20.49
C GLU A 85 5.04 6.40 -20.50
N SER A 86 4.75 5.67 -19.42
CA SER A 86 3.51 4.92 -19.21
C SER A 86 2.48 5.65 -18.34
N SER A 87 2.78 6.85 -17.82
CA SER A 87 1.81 7.65 -17.04
C SER A 87 0.55 8.03 -17.82
N GLY A 88 0.64 8.11 -19.16
CA GLY A 88 -0.52 8.30 -20.04
C GLY A 88 -1.40 7.05 -20.22
N ARG A 89 -0.98 5.89 -19.71
CA ARG A 89 -1.67 4.60 -19.83
C ARG A 89 -2.54 4.26 -18.62
N VAL A 90 -2.60 5.10 -17.58
CA VAL A 90 -3.47 4.81 -16.43
C VAL A 90 -4.92 4.67 -16.93
N PRO A 91 -5.53 3.48 -16.83
CA PRO A 91 -6.86 3.26 -17.39
C PRO A 91 -7.87 4.21 -16.75
N ALA A 92 -8.84 4.66 -17.54
CA ALA A 92 -9.98 5.40 -17.01
C ALA A 92 -10.64 4.55 -15.91
N THR A 93 -10.46 4.95 -14.65
CA THR A 93 -10.91 4.13 -13.53
C THR A 93 -12.43 4.24 -13.38
N PRO A 94 -13.15 3.11 -13.34
CA PRO A 94 -14.58 3.11 -13.05
C PRO A 94 -14.87 3.79 -11.70
N ALA A 95 -16.10 4.28 -11.53
CA ALA A 95 -16.54 4.80 -10.24
C ALA A 95 -16.43 3.71 -9.16
N ILE A 96 -15.86 4.08 -8.01
CA ILE A 96 -15.72 3.18 -6.87
C ILE A 96 -17.11 2.82 -6.34
N ARG A 97 -17.39 1.52 -6.26
CA ARG A 97 -18.61 1.00 -5.64
C ARG A 97 -18.24 0.35 -4.31
N PRO A 98 -18.81 0.79 -3.17
CA PRO A 98 -18.54 0.15 -1.89
C PRO A 98 -18.98 -1.31 -1.94
N GLY A 99 -18.20 -2.20 -1.33
CA GLY A 99 -18.59 -3.59 -1.20
C GLY A 99 -17.62 -4.41 -0.36
N GLY A 100 -18.19 -5.29 0.47
CA GLY A 100 -17.43 -6.31 1.18
C GLY A 100 -17.11 -7.49 0.28
N LEU A 101 -16.37 -8.45 0.81
CA LEU A 101 -16.11 -9.72 0.13
C LEU A 101 -16.54 -10.87 1.03
N ARG A 102 -17.15 -11.89 0.41
CA ARG A 102 -17.42 -13.16 1.07
C ARG A 102 -16.79 -14.29 0.26
N ALA A 103 -15.95 -15.09 0.90
CA ALA A 103 -15.33 -16.24 0.28
C ALA A 103 -16.36 -17.32 -0.08
N ASP A 104 -16.19 -17.92 -1.26
CA ASP A 104 -17.07 -19.02 -1.69
C ASP A 104 -16.76 -20.31 -0.91
N GLU A 105 -15.53 -20.48 -0.43
CA GLU A 105 -15.07 -21.65 0.33
C GLU A 105 -14.08 -21.27 1.44
N VAL A 106 -14.01 -22.09 2.50
CA VAL A 106 -13.01 -21.95 3.56
C VAL A 106 -11.76 -22.72 3.13
N ARG A 107 -10.83 -22.01 2.49
CA ARG A 107 -9.56 -22.55 2.03
C ARG A 107 -8.53 -21.44 1.94
N ASP A 108 -7.34 -21.70 2.48
CA ASP A 108 -6.20 -20.80 2.32
C ASP A 108 -5.75 -20.75 0.87
N PHE A 109 -5.27 -19.57 0.45
CA PHE A 109 -4.83 -19.33 -0.91
C PHE A 109 -3.63 -18.39 -0.89
N ARG A 110 -3.07 -18.15 -2.07
CA ARG A 110 -1.99 -17.19 -2.29
C ARG A 110 -2.50 -16.13 -3.24
N HIS A 111 -2.17 -14.87 -2.97
CA HIS A 111 -2.37 -13.77 -3.91
C HIS A 111 -1.06 -13.01 -4.03
N GLU A 112 -0.50 -12.93 -5.22
CA GLU A 112 0.77 -12.24 -5.42
C GLU A 112 0.61 -10.74 -5.13
N MET A 113 1.66 -10.11 -4.62
CA MET A 113 1.71 -8.65 -4.55
C MET A 113 1.68 -8.03 -5.95
N CYS A 114 1.22 -6.79 -6.03
CA CYS A 114 1.37 -5.98 -7.23
C CYS A 114 2.86 -5.74 -7.56
N THR A 115 3.21 -5.63 -8.84
CA THR A 115 4.61 -5.36 -9.25
C THR A 115 4.83 -3.95 -9.79
N VAL A 116 3.76 -3.19 -10.04
CA VAL A 116 3.85 -1.84 -10.61
C VAL A 116 3.08 -0.85 -9.76
N LEU A 117 3.76 0.23 -9.35
CA LEU A 117 3.15 1.39 -8.70
C LEU A 117 2.89 2.50 -9.73
N CYS A 118 1.64 2.87 -9.93
CA CYS A 118 1.20 4.03 -10.70
C CYS A 118 0.93 5.21 -9.77
N ARG A 119 1.67 6.30 -9.97
CA ARG A 119 1.57 7.54 -9.18
C ARG A 119 0.99 8.66 -10.03
N VAL A 120 0.20 9.52 -9.38
CA VAL A 120 -0.28 10.78 -9.95
C VAL A 120 0.44 11.95 -9.30
N PRO A 121 0.53 13.13 -9.95
CA PRO A 121 1.17 14.29 -9.34
C PRO A 121 0.65 14.60 -7.94
N GLY A 122 1.57 14.72 -6.98
CA GLY A 122 1.26 14.99 -5.56
C GLY A 122 0.74 13.79 -4.77
N ASP A 123 0.80 12.58 -5.34
CA ASP A 123 0.47 11.31 -4.69
C ASP A 123 -0.89 11.31 -4.00
N THR A 124 -1.88 11.99 -4.60
CA THR A 124 -3.24 12.03 -4.08
C THR A 124 -3.95 10.68 -4.20
N VAL A 125 -3.41 9.77 -5.01
CA VAL A 125 -3.85 8.38 -5.17
C VAL A 125 -2.62 7.52 -5.43
N LEU A 126 -2.49 6.40 -4.71
CA LEU A 126 -1.59 5.30 -5.05
C LEU A 126 -2.40 4.22 -5.74
N THR A 127 -1.93 3.74 -6.89
CA THR A 127 -2.57 2.65 -7.64
C THR A 127 -1.51 1.59 -7.89
N CYS A 128 -1.66 0.42 -7.31
CA CYS A 128 -0.76 -0.70 -7.51
C CYS A 128 -1.46 -1.73 -8.40
N VAL A 129 -0.76 -2.21 -9.43
CA VAL A 129 -1.28 -3.22 -10.37
C VAL A 129 -0.30 -4.38 -10.51
N ARG A 130 -0.85 -5.55 -10.85
CA ARG A 130 -0.10 -6.79 -10.97
C ARG A 130 1.08 -6.68 -11.95
N ASP A 131 0.87 -6.06 -13.10
CA ASP A 131 1.87 -5.87 -14.15
C ASP A 131 1.45 -4.72 -15.09
N LEU A 132 2.32 -4.35 -16.03
CA LEU A 132 2.06 -3.25 -16.98
C LEU A 132 0.94 -3.58 -17.98
N ASP A 133 0.67 -4.85 -18.27
CA ASP A 133 -0.32 -5.26 -19.27
C ASP A 133 -1.74 -4.89 -18.80
N VAL A 134 -1.96 -4.83 -17.48
CA VAL A 134 -3.21 -4.34 -16.87
C VAL A 134 -3.56 -2.93 -17.35
N LEU A 135 -2.56 -2.09 -17.65
CA LEU A 135 -2.75 -0.70 -18.06
C LEU A 135 -3.16 -0.57 -19.53
N ASP A 136 -3.03 -1.63 -20.34
CA ASP A 136 -3.35 -1.58 -21.76
C ASP A 136 -4.86 -1.80 -22.04
N GLU A 137 -5.62 -2.21 -21.03
CA GLU A 137 -7.06 -2.48 -21.12
C GLU A 137 -7.85 -1.75 -20.01
N PRO A 138 -9.13 -1.40 -20.24
CA PRO A 138 -9.96 -0.79 -19.22
C PRO A 138 -10.25 -1.75 -18.06
N LEU A 139 -10.49 -1.20 -16.87
CA LEU A 139 -10.99 -1.96 -15.73
C LEU A 139 -12.50 -2.19 -15.85
N ASP A 140 -12.97 -3.36 -15.43
CA ASP A 140 -14.40 -3.69 -15.35
C ASP A 140 -15.08 -2.98 -14.19
N ALA A 141 -14.39 -2.92 -13.04
CA ALA A 141 -14.93 -2.42 -11.79
C ALA A 141 -13.84 -1.94 -10.84
N CYS A 142 -14.26 -1.09 -9.90
CA CYS A 142 -13.47 -0.71 -8.74
C CYS A 142 -14.32 -0.93 -7.48
N VAL A 143 -13.89 -1.85 -6.61
CA VAL A 143 -14.66 -2.29 -5.42
C VAL A 143 -14.03 -1.66 -4.18
N GLY A 144 -14.72 -0.68 -3.57
CA GLY A 144 -14.29 -0.02 -2.35
C GLY A 144 -14.50 -0.92 -1.13
N ILE A 145 -13.46 -1.63 -0.72
CA ILE A 145 -13.52 -2.62 0.37
C ILE A 145 -13.36 -1.99 1.76
N ALA A 146 -12.86 -0.76 1.84
CA ALA A 146 -12.70 0.03 3.07
C ALA A 146 -12.69 1.54 2.72
N PRO A 147 -12.70 2.47 3.71
CA PRO A 147 -12.54 3.90 3.45
C PRO A 147 -11.33 4.17 2.56
N ASP A 148 -11.56 4.89 1.46
CA ASP A 148 -10.55 5.34 0.50
C ASP A 148 -9.67 4.22 -0.11
N THR A 149 -10.00 2.94 0.12
CA THR A 149 -9.27 1.77 -0.36
C THR A 149 -10.16 0.93 -1.26
N ALA A 150 -9.68 0.58 -2.45
CA ALA A 150 -10.46 -0.19 -3.39
C ALA A 150 -9.63 -1.22 -4.16
N LEU A 151 -10.26 -2.33 -4.53
CA LEU A 151 -9.72 -3.33 -5.43
C LEU A 151 -10.03 -2.95 -6.88
N LEU A 152 -9.08 -3.23 -7.76
CA LEU A 152 -9.17 -3.03 -9.20
C LEU A 152 -9.48 -4.38 -9.85
N VAL A 153 -10.49 -4.40 -10.73
CA VAL A 153 -10.98 -5.64 -11.32
C VAL A 153 -10.96 -5.56 -12.83
N GLN A 154 -10.40 -6.58 -13.47
CA GLN A 154 -10.37 -6.73 -14.93
C GLN A 154 -10.58 -8.19 -15.31
N HIS A 155 -11.47 -8.44 -16.26
CA HIS A 155 -12.00 -9.75 -16.63
C HIS A 155 -12.49 -10.58 -15.42
N GLY A 156 -13.07 -9.90 -14.43
CA GLY A 156 -13.50 -10.52 -13.16
C GLY A 156 -12.36 -10.97 -12.23
N VAL A 157 -11.10 -10.64 -12.54
CA VAL A 157 -9.91 -10.93 -11.73
C VAL A 157 -9.49 -9.69 -10.96
N VAL A 158 -9.08 -9.84 -9.69
CA VAL A 158 -8.43 -8.77 -8.93
C VAL A 158 -7.02 -8.56 -9.47
N VAL A 159 -6.80 -7.42 -10.09
CA VAL A 159 -5.53 -7.08 -10.78
C VAL A 159 -4.73 -6.00 -10.06
N GLY A 160 -5.24 -5.51 -8.92
CA GLY A 160 -4.56 -4.52 -8.13
C GLY A 160 -5.43 -3.86 -7.08
N TRP A 161 -4.89 -2.82 -6.48
CA TRP A 161 -5.54 -2.05 -5.42
C TRP A 161 -5.18 -0.57 -5.54
N ARG A 162 -5.98 0.27 -4.89
CA ARG A 162 -5.73 1.70 -4.79
C ARG A 162 -6.00 2.23 -3.39
N LEU A 163 -5.22 3.24 -3.01
CA LEU A 163 -5.41 4.05 -1.81
C LEU A 163 -5.57 5.52 -2.23
N THR A 164 -6.69 6.13 -1.86
CA THR A 164 -6.94 7.55 -2.07
C THR A 164 -6.47 8.35 -0.86
N ASP A 165 -5.83 9.49 -1.10
CA ASP A 165 -5.23 10.36 -0.09
C ASP A 165 -4.32 9.63 0.92
N PRO A 166 -3.25 8.96 0.47
CA PRO A 166 -2.34 8.20 1.34
C PRO A 166 -1.79 9.01 2.52
N ALA A 167 -1.57 10.32 2.34
CA ALA A 167 -1.09 11.20 3.40
C ALA A 167 -2.02 11.22 4.62
N ARG A 168 -3.33 11.03 4.43
CA ARG A 168 -4.31 10.95 5.53
C ARG A 168 -4.05 9.76 6.44
N TYR A 169 -3.55 8.67 5.87
CA TYR A 169 -3.42 7.36 6.51
C TYR A 169 -2.00 7.05 6.99
N LEU A 170 -1.07 7.99 6.82
CA LEU A 170 0.30 7.86 7.31
C LEU A 170 0.33 7.62 8.82
N THR A 171 0.97 6.52 9.21
CA THR A 171 1.14 6.10 10.60
C THR A 171 2.34 5.15 10.72
N THR A 172 2.66 4.71 11.93
CA THR A 172 3.71 3.74 12.20
C THR A 172 3.19 2.55 13.01
N GLY A 173 3.51 1.34 12.53
CA GLY A 173 3.11 0.10 13.16
C GLY A 173 1.61 0.05 13.49
N TYR A 174 1.30 -0.23 14.75
CA TYR A 174 -0.07 -0.52 15.18
C TYR A 174 -0.90 0.70 15.60
N ILE A 175 -0.42 1.91 15.32
CA ILE A 175 -1.08 3.15 15.74
C ILE A 175 -2.10 3.59 14.69
N ASP A 176 -3.28 4.03 15.13
CA ASP A 176 -4.26 4.62 14.22
C ASP A 176 -3.76 5.96 13.63
N PRO A 177 -4.03 6.23 12.34
CA PRO A 177 -3.60 7.48 11.73
C PRO A 177 -4.27 8.70 12.39
N ASP A 178 -3.58 9.84 12.33
CA ASP A 178 -4.12 11.09 12.87
C ASP A 178 -5.41 11.50 12.12
N PRO A 179 -6.54 11.75 12.79
CA PRO A 179 -7.78 12.13 12.12
C PRO A 179 -7.75 13.54 11.53
N ALA A 180 -6.83 14.41 11.96
CA ALA A 180 -6.70 15.75 11.40
C ALA A 180 -6.21 15.70 9.94
N PRO A 181 -6.64 16.63 9.07
CA PRO A 181 -6.18 16.66 7.69
C PRO A 181 -4.65 16.85 7.63
N PRO A 182 -3.95 16.17 6.71
CA PRO A 182 -2.50 16.30 6.59
C PRO A 182 -2.10 17.70 6.13
N SER A 183 -0.98 18.19 6.67
CA SER A 183 -0.46 19.49 6.29
C SER A 183 0.05 19.51 4.84
N PRO A 184 0.08 20.67 4.16
CA PRO A 184 0.71 20.79 2.84
C PRO A 184 2.19 20.38 2.85
N ALA A 185 2.91 20.61 3.95
CA ALA A 185 4.30 20.20 4.10
C ALA A 185 4.43 18.67 4.12
N THR A 186 3.60 17.99 4.89
CA THR A 186 3.52 16.52 4.93
C THR A 186 3.21 15.93 3.57
N ARG A 187 2.26 16.50 2.82
CA ARG A 187 1.92 16.01 1.47
C ARG A 187 3.11 16.08 0.52
N ARG A 188 3.83 17.21 0.55
CA ARG A 188 5.05 17.38 -0.26
C ARG A 188 6.15 16.41 0.15
N LEU A 189 6.37 16.24 1.47
CA LEU A 189 7.41 15.34 1.98
C LEU A 189 7.05 13.86 1.74
N LEU A 190 5.77 13.49 1.74
CA LEU A 190 5.35 12.16 1.32
C LEU A 190 5.80 11.88 -0.12
N THR A 191 5.54 12.79 -1.06
CA THR A 191 6.01 12.63 -2.45
C THR A 191 7.52 12.46 -2.54
N GLU A 192 8.28 13.26 -1.80
CA GLU A 192 9.74 13.15 -1.77
C GLU A 192 10.21 11.81 -1.18
N CYS A 193 9.61 11.36 -0.08
CA CYS A 193 9.96 10.07 0.51
C CYS A 193 9.58 8.90 -0.41
N LEU A 194 8.43 8.97 -1.09
CA LEU A 194 8.04 7.95 -2.06
C LEU A 194 9.00 7.91 -3.24
N ASP A 195 9.47 9.06 -3.74
CA ASP A 195 10.53 9.07 -4.75
C ASP A 195 11.78 8.34 -4.23
N LEU A 196 12.22 8.64 -3.00
CA LEU A 196 13.45 8.05 -2.42
C LEU A 196 13.37 6.53 -2.22
N VAL A 197 12.18 5.96 -2.01
CA VAL A 197 12.01 4.51 -1.78
C VAL A 197 11.50 3.75 -3.01
N THR A 198 11.42 4.41 -4.17
CA THR A 198 10.95 3.79 -5.41
C THR A 198 11.87 4.09 -6.60
N ASP A 199 11.76 3.27 -7.63
CA ASP A 199 12.52 3.47 -8.87
C ASP A 199 12.10 4.76 -9.57
N PRO A 200 13.04 5.49 -10.22
CA PRO A 200 14.46 5.11 -10.36
C PRO A 200 15.36 5.64 -9.22
N LEU A 201 14.85 6.48 -8.31
CA LEU A 201 15.72 7.20 -7.38
C LEU A 201 16.28 6.30 -6.27
N VAL A 202 15.59 5.21 -5.92
CA VAL A 202 16.12 4.21 -4.99
C VAL A 202 17.39 3.55 -5.52
N ASP A 203 17.48 3.26 -6.83
CA ASP A 203 18.69 2.72 -7.46
C ASP A 203 19.85 3.73 -7.36
N ASP A 204 19.58 5.01 -7.64
CA ASP A 204 20.58 6.08 -7.49
C ASP A 204 21.09 6.20 -6.03
N LEU A 205 20.24 5.95 -5.03
CA LEU A 205 20.66 5.91 -3.62
C LEU A 205 21.58 4.72 -3.33
N VAL A 206 21.21 3.53 -3.81
CA VAL A 206 21.99 2.30 -3.67
C VAL A 206 23.37 2.45 -4.34
N ASP A 207 23.41 3.06 -5.51
CA ASP A 207 24.65 3.36 -6.24
C ASP A 207 25.47 4.50 -5.60
N GLY A 208 24.90 5.21 -4.63
CA GLY A 208 25.56 6.29 -3.90
C GLY A 208 25.71 7.56 -4.74
N VAL A 209 24.79 7.80 -5.67
CA VAL A 209 24.78 9.00 -6.51
C VAL A 209 24.69 10.25 -5.62
N PRO A 210 25.64 11.20 -5.71
CA PRO A 210 25.69 12.33 -4.78
C PRO A 210 24.42 13.18 -4.71
N ALA A 211 23.72 13.33 -5.84
CA ALA A 211 22.47 14.08 -5.90
C ALA A 211 21.33 13.38 -5.13
N ALA A 212 21.22 12.05 -5.25
CA ALA A 212 20.24 11.26 -4.50
C ALA A 212 20.52 11.29 -3.00
N LEU A 213 21.78 11.12 -2.60
CA LEU A 213 22.19 11.25 -1.19
C LEU A 213 21.92 12.65 -0.61
N ALA A 214 22.12 13.70 -1.42
CA ALA A 214 21.79 15.06 -1.01
C ALA A 214 20.27 15.25 -0.82
N ARG A 215 19.44 14.66 -1.69
CA ARG A 215 17.97 14.65 -1.53
C ARG A 215 17.55 13.91 -0.27
N LEU A 216 18.09 12.72 -0.01
CA LEU A 216 17.81 11.94 1.21
C LEU A 216 18.12 12.73 2.49
N ARG A 217 19.29 13.36 2.57
CA ARG A 217 19.67 14.20 3.72
C ARG A 217 18.78 15.43 3.86
N ALA A 218 18.40 16.06 2.75
CA ALA A 218 17.50 17.21 2.78
C ALA A 218 16.09 16.82 3.26
N ALA A 219 15.60 15.65 2.85
CA ALA A 219 14.32 15.10 3.30
C ALA A 219 14.34 14.76 4.79
N ASP A 220 15.38 14.08 5.28
CA ASP A 220 15.57 13.78 6.71
C ASP A 220 15.60 15.06 7.56
N GLU A 221 16.39 16.07 7.17
CA GLU A 221 16.46 17.35 7.89
C GLU A 221 15.11 18.09 7.87
N ALA A 222 14.43 18.13 6.72
CA ALA A 222 13.12 18.78 6.60
C ALA A 222 12.08 18.10 7.49
N LEU A 223 12.07 16.76 7.55
CA LEU A 223 11.17 16.01 8.42
C LEU A 223 11.49 16.22 9.91
N ARG A 224 12.78 16.24 10.28
CA ARG A 224 13.21 16.48 11.67
C ARG A 224 12.82 17.86 12.16
N THR A 225 12.93 18.88 11.30
CA THR A 225 12.62 20.27 11.62
C THR A 225 11.13 20.61 11.51
N GLN A 226 10.31 19.74 10.89
CA GLN A 226 8.86 19.93 10.80
C GLN A 226 8.20 19.83 12.19
N VAL A 227 7.48 20.90 12.56
CA VAL A 227 6.75 21.00 13.84
C VAL A 227 5.29 20.64 13.65
N GLU A 228 4.69 21.06 12.54
CA GLU A 228 3.35 20.71 12.14
C GLU A 228 3.22 19.23 11.81
N ASP A 229 2.04 18.65 12.10
CA ASP A 229 1.69 17.28 11.66
C ASP A 229 2.75 16.23 12.05
N ARG A 230 3.31 16.42 13.26
CA ARG A 230 4.52 15.74 13.72
C ARG A 230 4.43 14.22 13.65
N ARG A 231 3.25 13.64 13.95
CA ARG A 231 3.04 12.19 13.89
C ARG A 231 3.26 11.61 12.49
N ARG A 232 2.80 12.32 11.45
CA ARG A 232 3.02 11.89 10.07
C ARG A 232 4.46 12.14 9.63
N ALA A 233 5.07 13.23 10.10
CA ALA A 233 6.50 13.47 9.86
C ALA A 233 7.36 12.36 10.48
N ASP A 234 7.05 11.91 11.70
CA ASP A 234 7.73 10.78 12.35
C ASP A 234 7.51 9.46 11.58
N ALA A 235 6.32 9.25 11.00
CA ALA A 235 6.08 8.11 10.13
C ALA A 235 6.94 8.11 8.87
N LEU A 236 7.06 9.28 8.22
CA LEU A 236 7.92 9.45 7.06
C LEU A 236 9.42 9.33 7.42
N LEU A 237 9.83 9.75 8.62
CA LEU A 237 11.19 9.52 9.12
C LEU A 237 11.48 8.03 9.27
N GLN A 238 10.53 7.26 9.81
CA GLN A 238 10.68 5.82 9.94
C GLN A 238 10.76 5.13 8.58
N LEU A 239 10.01 5.59 7.58
CA LEU A 239 10.08 5.05 6.21
C LEU A 239 11.48 5.17 5.59
N ILE A 240 12.15 6.30 5.78
CA ILE A 240 13.47 6.55 5.16
C ILE A 240 14.64 6.19 6.07
N SER A 241 14.41 5.77 7.32
CA SER A 241 15.46 5.61 8.33
C SER A 241 16.53 4.61 7.92
N THR A 242 16.14 3.46 7.36
CA THR A 242 17.09 2.44 6.89
C THR A 242 17.99 2.99 5.79
N TYR A 243 17.45 3.78 4.85
CA TYR A 243 18.26 4.41 3.81
C TYR A 243 19.21 5.48 4.38
N VAL A 244 18.78 6.23 5.40
CA VAL A 244 19.65 7.21 6.08
C VAL A 244 20.78 6.50 6.82
N GLU A 245 20.50 5.40 7.51
CA GLU A 245 21.50 4.61 8.23
C GLU A 245 22.52 3.97 7.27
N ASP A 246 22.06 3.41 6.15
CA ASP A 246 22.90 2.68 5.21
C ASP A 246 23.69 3.61 4.27
N TYR A 247 23.11 4.76 3.89
CA TYR A 247 23.65 5.63 2.83
C TYR A 247 23.85 7.09 3.24
N GLY A 248 23.15 7.58 4.26
CA GLY A 248 23.15 8.99 4.69
C GLY A 248 24.48 9.44 5.31
N ASP A 249 25.17 8.57 6.05
CA ASP A 249 26.36 8.94 6.85
C ASP A 249 27.72 8.66 6.18
N GLY A 250 27.73 8.28 4.91
CA GLY A 250 28.98 8.08 4.15
C GLY A 250 29.86 6.92 4.65
N LYS A 251 29.36 6.10 5.58
CA LYS A 251 30.01 4.85 5.99
C LYS A 251 29.35 3.69 5.28
N ARG A 252 29.85 3.33 4.08
CA ARG A 252 29.64 1.99 3.55
C ARG A 252 30.09 0.99 4.61
N ARG A 253 29.19 0.16 5.13
CA ARG A 253 29.62 -1.10 5.75
C ARG A 253 30.16 -2.01 4.62
N PRO A 254 31.30 -2.67 4.87
CA PRO A 254 31.98 -3.49 3.86
C PRO A 254 31.17 -4.72 3.45
#